data_AF-A0A9W5TE64-F1
#
_entry.id   AF-A0A9W5TE64-F1
#
_cell.length_a   1.000
_cell.length_b   1.000
_cell.length_c   1.000
_cell.angle_alpha   90.00
_cell.angle_beta   90.00
_cell.angle_gamma   90.00
#
_symmetry.space_group_name_H-M   'P 1'
#
loop_
_entity.id
_entity.type
_entity.pdbx_description
1 polymer ?
#
loop_
_entity_poly.entity_id
_entity_poly.type
_entity_poly.pdbx_seq_one_letter_code
_entity_poly.pdbx_strand_id
1 'polypeptide(L)'
;MDSIEVLNGIDAFQYIGVEVLIELVNGEQIKGELYSVDLQRNDIVVIRSVSAHGVESLYLVSAHAISGFKSLGPLNESVEDIPRVPYDALLRAKAVVEDVGEDIPFERGHEDHTRTTYHRRWSMRTKNAVVSSSEETTSRGEDNHWNDS
;
A
#
# COMPACT_ATOMS: atom_id res chain seq x y z
N MET A 1 17.27 3.82 -20.92
CA MET A 1 16.10 2.93 -21.01
C MET A 1 15.04 3.60 -20.21
N ASP A 2 13.94 3.96 -20.87
CA ASP A 2 12.84 4.60 -20.17
C ASP A 2 12.14 3.52 -19.35
N SER A 3 12.02 3.72 -18.04
CA SER A 3 11.56 2.71 -17.09
C SER A 3 10.15 2.14 -17.39
N ILE A 4 9.32 2.87 -18.13
CA ILE A 4 8.01 2.36 -18.61
C ILE A 4 8.19 1.28 -19.69
N GLU A 5 9.27 1.30 -20.46
CA GLU A 5 9.53 0.29 -21.51
C GLU A 5 9.59 -1.13 -20.95
N VAL A 6 9.98 -1.28 -19.69
CA VAL A 6 10.05 -2.58 -19.00
C VAL A 6 8.68 -3.22 -18.85
N LEU A 7 7.64 -2.41 -18.68
CA LEU A 7 6.26 -2.87 -18.53
C LEU A 7 5.43 -2.70 -19.81
N ASN A 8 5.93 -1.94 -20.78
CA ASN A 8 5.29 -1.78 -22.08
C ASN A 8 5.24 -3.13 -22.81
N GLY A 9 4.04 -3.57 -23.15
CA GLY A 9 3.79 -4.84 -23.84
C GLY A 9 3.57 -6.03 -22.91
N ILE A 10 3.62 -5.83 -21.59
CA ILE A 10 3.14 -6.83 -20.64
C ILE A 10 1.62 -6.83 -20.65
N ASP A 11 1.03 -7.98 -20.94
CA ASP A 11 -0.38 -8.21 -20.67
C ASP A 11 -0.56 -8.43 -19.16
N ALA A 12 -1.04 -7.39 -18.47
CA ALA A 12 -1.18 -7.40 -17.01
C ALA A 12 -1.96 -8.62 -16.51
N PHE A 13 -2.96 -9.07 -17.27
CA PHE A 13 -3.77 -10.24 -16.94
C PHE A 13 -2.92 -11.49 -16.72
N GLN A 14 -1.87 -11.71 -17.51
CA GLN A 14 -0.99 -12.87 -17.42
C GLN A 14 -0.22 -12.95 -16.08
N TYR A 15 -0.15 -11.85 -15.34
CA TYR A 15 0.66 -11.73 -14.13
C TYR A 15 -0.17 -11.51 -12.87
N ILE A 16 -1.46 -11.16 -12.94
CA ILE A 16 -2.29 -10.96 -11.74
C ILE A 16 -2.33 -12.26 -10.91
N GLY A 17 -2.03 -12.17 -9.62
CA GLY A 17 -1.94 -13.32 -8.71
C GLY A 17 -0.65 -14.14 -8.85
N VAL A 18 0.27 -13.74 -9.74
CA VAL A 18 1.56 -14.42 -9.94
C VAL A 18 2.61 -13.78 -9.04
N GLU A 19 3.49 -14.62 -8.45
CA GLU A 19 4.66 -14.13 -7.73
C GLU A 19 5.67 -13.51 -8.70
N VAL A 20 6.07 -12.28 -8.43
CA VAL A 20 6.99 -11.48 -9.24
C VAL A 20 8.13 -10.92 -8.40
N LEU A 21 9.23 -10.64 -9.09
CA LEU A 21 10.36 -9.86 -8.58
C LEU A 21 10.44 -8.56 -9.38
N ILE A 22 10.32 -7.45 -8.67
CA ILE A 22 10.50 -6.10 -9.21
C ILE A 22 11.86 -5.59 -8.76
N GLU A 23 12.66 -5.12 -9.71
CA GLU A 23 13.86 -4.36 -9.46
C GLU A 23 13.56 -2.88 -9.67
N LEU A 24 13.96 -2.05 -8.71
CA LEU A 24 13.79 -0.61 -8.75
C LEU A 24 15.05 0.06 -9.29
N VAL A 25 14.91 1.28 -9.82
CA VAL A 25 16.03 2.09 -10.33
C VAL A 25 17.11 2.41 -9.29
N ASN A 26 16.77 2.35 -7.99
CA ASN A 26 17.72 2.52 -6.88
C ASN A 26 18.46 1.21 -6.51
N GLY A 27 18.18 0.11 -7.22
CA GLY A 27 18.75 -1.23 -6.96
C GLY A 27 18.00 -2.04 -5.90
N GLU A 28 16.96 -1.49 -5.26
CA GLU A 28 16.13 -2.26 -4.34
C GLU A 28 15.27 -3.27 -5.09
N GLN A 29 14.94 -4.37 -4.41
CA GLN A 29 14.12 -5.44 -4.96
C GLN A 29 12.88 -5.68 -4.10
N ILE A 30 11.73 -5.79 -4.76
CA ILE A 30 10.46 -6.11 -4.14
C ILE A 30 10.02 -7.47 -4.67
N LYS A 31 9.86 -8.44 -3.76
CA LYS A 31 9.29 -9.75 -4.06
C LYS A 31 7.87 -9.83 -3.49
N GLY A 32 6.92 -10.25 -4.31
CA GLY A 32 5.54 -10.48 -3.88
C GLY A 32 4.61 -10.89 -5.03
N GLU A 33 3.35 -11.04 -4.72
CA GLU A 33 2.27 -11.30 -5.67
C GLU A 33 1.85 -10.00 -6.37
N LEU A 34 1.74 -10.02 -7.69
CA LEU A 34 1.18 -8.90 -8.43
C LEU A 34 -0.33 -8.82 -8.18
N TYR A 35 -0.77 -7.76 -7.52
CA TYR A 35 -2.16 -7.60 -7.12
C TYR A 35 -2.96 -6.80 -8.14
N SER A 36 -2.39 -5.71 -8.66
CA SER A 36 -3.06 -4.84 -9.63
C SER A 36 -2.04 -4.01 -10.41
N VAL A 37 -2.42 -3.58 -11.60
CA VAL A 37 -1.62 -2.75 -12.49
C VAL A 37 -2.54 -1.72 -13.16
N ASP A 38 -2.13 -0.46 -13.12
CA ASP A 38 -2.76 0.64 -13.85
C ASP A 38 -1.67 1.45 -14.57
N LEU A 39 -1.37 1.07 -15.82
CA LEU A 39 -0.43 1.77 -16.70
C LEU A 39 -1.12 2.75 -17.65
N GLN A 40 -2.43 2.95 -17.51
CA GLN A 40 -3.19 3.81 -18.42
C GLN A 40 -3.49 5.17 -17.83
N ARG A 41 -3.76 5.22 -16.51
CA ARG A 41 -4.16 6.46 -15.83
C ARG A 41 -3.09 6.97 -14.89
N ASN A 42 -2.51 6.07 -14.11
CA ASN A 42 -1.69 6.46 -12.96
C ASN A 42 -0.25 5.92 -13.00
N ASP A 43 0.08 4.99 -13.91
CA ASP A 43 1.38 4.32 -13.98
C ASP A 43 1.79 3.69 -12.64
N ILE A 44 0.88 2.92 -12.03
CA ILE A 44 1.06 2.27 -10.73
C ILE A 44 0.98 0.76 -10.86
N VAL A 45 1.88 0.08 -10.15
CA VAL A 45 1.88 -1.36 -9.91
C VAL A 45 1.68 -1.61 -8.42
N VAL A 46 0.76 -2.51 -8.07
CA VAL A 46 0.47 -2.89 -6.69
C VAL A 46 0.99 -4.30 -6.42
N ILE A 47 1.89 -4.42 -5.45
CA ILE A 47 2.46 -5.70 -5.02
C ILE A 47 1.99 -6.04 -3.62
N ARG A 48 1.46 -7.25 -3.46
CA ARG A 48 1.11 -7.83 -2.18
C ARG A 48 2.24 -8.74 -1.73
N SER A 49 2.80 -8.49 -0.55
CA SER A 49 3.85 -9.32 0.04
C SER A 49 3.43 -9.81 1.40
N VAL A 50 3.72 -11.08 1.69
CA VAL A 50 3.50 -11.69 2.99
C VAL A 50 4.86 -12.02 3.58
N SER A 51 5.20 -11.39 4.70
CA SER A 51 6.46 -11.65 5.39
C SER A 51 6.50 -13.06 6.00
N ALA A 52 7.70 -13.53 6.37
CA ALA A 52 7.87 -14.81 7.05
C ALA A 52 7.08 -14.94 8.38
N HIS A 53 6.70 -13.82 8.98
CA HIS A 53 5.87 -13.77 10.19
C HIS A 53 4.37 -13.66 9.89
N GLY A 54 3.96 -13.81 8.64
CA GLY A 54 2.55 -13.72 8.21
C GLY A 54 2.00 -12.29 8.12
N VAL A 55 2.83 -11.27 8.33
CA VAL A 55 2.41 -9.87 8.17
C VAL A 55 2.29 -9.55 6.69
N GLU A 56 1.08 -9.16 6.27
CA GLU A 56 0.78 -8.71 4.91
C GLU A 56 1.16 -7.23 4.72
N SER A 57 1.70 -6.89 3.56
CA SER A 57 2.06 -5.53 3.16
C SER A 57 1.70 -5.30 1.71
N LEU A 58 1.16 -4.11 1.42
CA LEU A 58 0.90 -3.64 0.06
C LEU A 58 1.92 -2.57 -0.31
N TYR A 59 2.58 -2.77 -1.44
CA TYR A 59 3.48 -1.79 -2.04
C TYR A 59 2.79 -1.15 -3.24
N LEU A 60 2.70 0.18 -3.24
CA LEU A 60 2.31 0.95 -4.41
C LEU A 60 3.60 1.43 -5.06
N VAL A 61 3.88 0.93 -6.26
CA VAL A 61 5.14 1.17 -6.98
C VAL A 61 4.83 1.94 -8.25
N SER A 62 5.47 3.10 -8.42
CA SER A 62 5.42 3.85 -9.68
C SER A 62 6.09 3.02 -10.79
N ALA A 63 5.47 2.87 -11.95
CA ALA A 63 6.02 2.18 -13.10
C ALA A 63 7.37 2.78 -13.53
N HIS A 64 7.51 4.10 -13.45
CA HIS A 64 8.79 4.79 -13.71
C HIS A 64 9.93 4.43 -12.75
N ALA A 65 9.63 3.87 -11.58
CA ALA A 65 10.64 3.46 -10.62
C ALA A 65 11.15 2.04 -10.90
N ILE A 66 10.55 1.32 -11.85
CA ILE A 66 10.85 -0.08 -12.14
C ILE A 66 11.92 -0.14 -13.24
N SER A 67 13.04 -0.79 -12.93
CA SER A 67 14.13 -1.06 -13.87
C SER A 67 14.11 -2.51 -14.37
N GLY A 68 13.48 -3.42 -13.62
CA GLY A 68 13.36 -4.83 -13.98
C GLY A 68 12.08 -5.46 -13.46
N PHE A 69 11.50 -6.36 -14.25
CA PHE A 69 10.28 -7.09 -13.92
C PHE A 69 10.40 -8.55 -14.35
N LYS A 70 10.23 -9.48 -13.41
CA LYS A 70 10.39 -10.92 -13.66
C LYS A 70 9.32 -11.73 -12.95
N SER A 71 8.68 -12.66 -13.65
CA SER A 71 7.84 -13.67 -13.02
C SER A 71 8.68 -14.75 -12.32
N LEU A 72 8.24 -15.14 -11.13
CA LEU A 72 8.77 -16.25 -10.36
C LEU A 72 7.83 -17.47 -10.39
N GLY A 73 6.57 -17.26 -10.78
CA GLY A 73 5.57 -18.31 -10.97
C GLY A 73 5.14 -18.49 -12.44
N PRO A 74 4.28 -19.49 -12.71
CA PRO A 74 3.66 -19.67 -14.01
C PRO A 74 2.77 -18.46 -14.33
N LEU A 75 2.73 -18.08 -15.61
CA LEU A 75 1.84 -17.05 -16.11
C LEU A 75 0.43 -17.60 -16.30
N ASN A 76 -0.57 -16.73 -16.17
CA ASN A 76 -1.95 -17.09 -16.47
C ASN A 76 -2.12 -17.27 -17.98
N GLU A 77 -2.73 -18.39 -18.38
CA GLU A 77 -3.09 -18.65 -19.79
C GLU A 77 -4.52 -18.17 -20.06
N SER A 78 -5.36 -18.14 -19.03
CA SER A 78 -6.79 -17.85 -19.08
C SER A 78 -7.30 -17.12 -17.83
N VAL A 79 -8.44 -16.42 -17.92
CA VAL A 79 -9.02 -15.66 -16.80
C VAL A 79 -9.41 -16.57 -15.64
N GLU A 80 -9.63 -17.84 -15.92
CA GLU A 80 -9.90 -18.91 -14.97
C GLU A 80 -8.71 -19.19 -14.03
N ASP A 81 -7.48 -18.86 -14.45
CA ASP A 81 -6.26 -19.06 -13.66
C ASP A 81 -6.10 -18.00 -12.56
N ILE A 82 -6.77 -16.86 -12.69
CA ILE A 82 -6.67 -15.78 -11.72
C ILE A 82 -7.34 -16.20 -10.40
N PRO A 83 -6.64 -16.12 -9.25
CA PRO A 83 -7.23 -16.42 -7.95
C PRO A 83 -8.50 -15.58 -7.70
N ARG A 84 -9.64 -16.26 -7.58
CA ARG A 84 -10.92 -15.59 -7.31
C ARG A 84 -11.10 -15.33 -5.82
N VAL A 85 -11.51 -14.11 -5.48
CA VAL A 85 -11.93 -13.78 -4.12
C VAL A 85 -13.27 -14.46 -3.83
N PRO A 86 -13.37 -15.30 -2.78
CA PRO A 86 -14.63 -15.94 -2.42
C PRO A 86 -15.70 -14.89 -2.10
N TYR A 87 -16.96 -15.17 -2.46
CA TYR A 87 -18.06 -14.24 -2.23
C TYR A 87 -18.20 -13.81 -0.75
N ASP A 88 -18.02 -14.74 0.19
CA ASP A 88 -18.08 -14.42 1.62
C ASP A 88 -16.99 -13.44 2.07
N ALA A 89 -15.82 -13.48 1.42
CA ALA A 89 -14.76 -12.51 1.69
C ALA A 89 -15.13 -11.12 1.17
N LEU A 90 -15.80 -11.03 0.03
CA LEU A 90 -16.33 -9.77 -0.50
C LEU A 90 -17.42 -9.18 0.41
N LEU A 91 -18.33 -10.02 0.93
CA LEU A 91 -19.34 -9.58 1.89
C LEU A 91 -18.72 -9.01 3.18
N ARG A 92 -17.71 -9.70 3.73
CA ARG A 92 -16.99 -9.19 4.91
C ARG A 92 -16.27 -7.89 4.62
N ALA A 93 -15.61 -7.78 3.46
CA ALA A 93 -14.92 -6.54 3.06
C ALA A 93 -15.90 -5.37 2.92
N LYS A 94 -17.08 -5.60 2.32
CA LYS A 94 -18.14 -4.59 2.21
C LYS A 94 -18.55 -4.06 3.58
N ALA A 95 -18.82 -4.95 4.54
CA ALA A 95 -19.22 -4.55 5.89
C ALA A 95 -18.15 -3.68 6.60
N VAL A 96 -16.87 -3.99 6.40
CA VAL A 96 -15.75 -3.20 6.97
C VAL A 96 -15.66 -1.82 6.33
N VAL A 97 -15.88 -1.69 5.02
CA VAL A 97 -15.84 -0.38 4.33
C VAL A 97 -17.01 0.51 4.77
N GLU A 98 -18.20 -0.07 4.96
CA GLU A 98 -19.38 0.66 5.42
C GLU A 98 -19.20 1.16 6.87
N ASP A 99 -18.55 0.38 7.74
CA ASP A 99 -18.22 0.75 9.13
C ASP A 99 -17.19 1.89 9.22
N VAL A 100 -16.21 1.92 8.31
CA VAL A 100 -15.17 2.97 8.27
C VAL A 100 -15.70 4.31 7.72
N GLY A 101 -16.84 4.31 7.02
CA GLY A 101 -17.48 5.51 6.49
C GLY A 101 -17.91 6.54 7.54
N GLU A 102 -18.01 6.15 8.81
CA GLU A 102 -18.41 7.04 9.92
C GLU A 102 -17.22 7.71 10.63
N ASP A 103 -15.98 7.22 10.47
CA ASP A 103 -14.83 7.60 11.30
C ASP A 103 -13.68 8.31 10.57
N ILE A 104 -13.78 8.58 9.26
CA ILE A 104 -12.73 9.31 8.52
C ILE A 104 -13.12 10.80 8.39
N PRO A 105 -12.52 11.71 9.18
CA PRO A 105 -12.57 13.13 8.84
C PRO A 105 -11.84 13.34 7.51
N PHE A 106 -12.59 13.71 6.48
CA PHE A 106 -12.05 14.25 5.23
C PHE A 106 -11.38 15.60 5.53
N GLU A 107 -10.12 15.59 5.96
CA GLU A 107 -9.29 16.79 5.86
C GLU A 107 -9.02 17.06 4.38
N ARG A 108 -9.76 18.04 3.86
CA ARG A 108 -9.60 18.59 2.51
C ARG A 108 -8.30 19.41 2.50
N GLY A 109 -7.17 18.70 2.43
CA GLY A 109 -5.84 19.28 2.35
C GLY A 109 -5.56 19.84 0.95
N HIS A 110 -5.24 21.12 0.93
CA HIS A 110 -4.94 21.97 -0.23
C HIS A 110 -3.88 21.36 -1.16
N GLU A 111 -4.05 21.56 -2.47
CA GLU A 111 -3.06 21.23 -3.50
C GLU A 111 -1.76 22.02 -3.25
N ASP A 112 -0.64 21.30 -3.07
CA ASP A 112 0.68 21.82 -3.39
C ASP A 112 1.46 20.74 -4.15
N HIS A 113 1.83 21.07 -5.38
CA HIS A 113 2.59 20.24 -6.30
C HIS A 113 4.03 20.10 -5.83
N THR A 114 4.28 19.22 -4.86
CA THR A 114 5.62 18.71 -4.58
C THR A 114 5.66 17.23 -4.91
N ARG A 115 6.45 16.93 -5.95
CA ARG A 115 6.89 15.61 -6.42
C ARG A 115 7.49 14.84 -5.25
N THR A 116 6.63 14.12 -4.53
CA THR A 116 6.97 13.33 -3.35
C THR A 116 6.89 11.87 -3.76
N THR A 117 8.00 11.15 -3.68
CA THR A 117 8.03 9.70 -3.88
C THR A 117 7.29 9.06 -2.70
N TYR A 118 6.00 8.76 -2.87
CA TYR A 118 5.15 8.25 -1.81
C TYR A 118 5.43 6.77 -1.54
N HIS A 119 6.43 6.46 -0.72
CA HIS A 119 6.51 5.16 -0.04
C HIS A 119 5.57 5.18 1.17
N ARG A 120 4.24 5.23 0.92
CA ARG A 120 3.25 5.16 2.01
C ARG A 120 2.99 3.69 2.35
N ARG A 121 3.69 3.18 3.36
CA ARG A 121 3.43 1.85 3.93
C ARG A 121 2.10 1.88 4.69
N TRP A 122 1.06 1.24 4.15
CA TRP A 122 -0.16 1.00 4.92
C TRP A 122 0.02 -0.24 5.79
N SER A 123 0.19 -0.04 7.09
CA SER A 123 0.07 -1.11 8.07
C SER A 123 -1.41 -1.35 8.36
N MET A 124 -1.94 -2.50 7.94
CA MET A 124 -3.22 -3.00 8.42
C MET A 124 -3.09 -3.25 9.93
N ARG A 125 -3.62 -2.33 10.77
CA ARG A 125 -3.67 -2.55 12.22
C ARG A 125 -4.66 -3.67 12.51
N THR A 126 -4.18 -4.83 12.93
CA THR A 126 -5.00 -5.76 13.70
C THR A 126 -5.34 -5.11 15.04
N LYS A 127 -6.63 -4.82 15.27
CA LYS A 127 -7.13 -4.27 16.54
C LYS A 127 -6.97 -5.34 17.64
N ASN A 128 -5.80 -5.38 18.28
CA ASN A 128 -5.69 -5.96 19.62
C ASN A 128 -5.96 -4.83 20.62
N ALA A 129 -7.16 -4.83 21.20
CA ALA A 129 -7.52 -3.95 22.29
C ALA A 129 -6.63 -4.28 23.50
N VAL A 130 -5.67 -3.40 23.81
CA VAL A 130 -5.03 -3.34 25.12
C VAL A 130 -5.54 -2.07 25.77
N VAL A 131 -6.48 -2.25 26.71
CA VAL A 131 -6.90 -1.20 27.64
C VAL A 131 -5.69 -0.87 28.51
N SER A 132 -5.05 0.27 28.25
CA SER A 132 -4.04 0.83 29.13
C SER A 132 -4.71 1.93 29.96
N SER A 133 -5.22 1.53 31.12
CA SER A 133 -5.48 2.46 32.22
C SER A 133 -4.15 2.71 32.92
N SER A 134 -3.69 3.97 32.95
CA SER A 134 -3.19 4.67 34.15
C SER A 134 -2.71 6.04 33.73
N GLU A 135 -3.40 7.03 34.25
CA GLU A 135 -3.02 8.43 34.30
C GLU A 135 -1.68 8.56 35.04
N GLU A 136 -0.71 9.27 34.48
CA GLU A 136 0.25 10.01 35.32
C GLU A 136 0.78 11.25 34.60
N THR A 137 0.72 12.33 35.36
CA THR A 137 0.73 13.75 35.00
C THR A 137 2.07 14.26 34.48
N THR A 138 2.02 15.01 33.38
CA THR A 138 3.04 16.00 33.02
C THR A 138 2.92 17.22 33.91
N SER A 139 3.98 17.56 34.66
CA SER A 139 4.21 18.95 35.06
C SER A 139 5.69 19.29 34.87
N ARG A 140 6.02 19.74 33.65
CA ARG A 140 7.19 20.57 33.41
C ARG A 140 6.75 22.00 33.67
N GLY A 141 7.45 22.65 34.60
CA GLY A 141 7.25 24.05 34.91
C GLY A 141 7.54 24.93 33.70
N GLU A 142 6.84 26.06 33.66
CA GLU A 142 7.27 27.26 32.95
C GLU A 142 6.72 28.45 33.73
N ASP A 143 7.68 29.20 34.29
CA ASP A 143 7.50 30.50 34.90
C ASP A 143 6.92 31.48 33.87
N ASN A 144 5.95 32.30 34.26
CA ASN A 144 5.69 33.56 33.58
C ASN A 144 5.24 34.62 34.58
N HIS A 145 6.22 35.41 35.00
CA HIS A 145 6.08 36.72 35.61
C HIS A 145 5.35 37.65 34.64
N TRP A 146 4.21 38.19 35.05
CA TRP A 146 3.68 39.45 34.52
C TRP A 146 3.23 40.30 35.70
N ASN A 147 4.04 41.31 36.02
CA ASN A 147 3.59 42.46 36.80
C ASN A 147 2.76 43.32 35.86
N ASP A 148 1.52 43.60 36.23
CA ASP A 148 0.93 44.91 35.96
C ASP A 148 -0.21 45.21 36.94
N SER A 149 -0.15 46.46 37.44
CA SER A 149 -1.05 47.19 38.35
C SER A 149 -0.95 46.95 39.86
#